data_AF-A0A9D3YL79-F1
#
_entry.id   AF-A0A9D3YL79-F1
#
_cell.length_a   1.000
_cell.length_b   1.000
_cell.length_c   1.000
_cell.angle_alpha   90.00
_cell.angle_beta   90.00
_cell.angle_gamma   90.00
#
_symmetry.space_group_name_H-M   'P 1'
#
loop_
_entity.id
_entity.type
_entity.pdbx_description
1 polymer ?
#
loop_
_entity_poly.entity_id
_entity_poly.type
_entity_poly.pdbx_seq_one_letter_code
_entity_poly.pdbx_strand_id
1 'polypeptide(L)'
;MSDISQANHGLLLFLLYVMNSIVNQRAIDSPFLYVQLQKNDIPQIVMVSFEGTITKTNVEFYKAILQETNPNNCAARGTFFITDEGSDYSVIKALYNDGHEVGISSIRGTAPSSFTDWINEFNSKDTKNVVTFAKMPIKDGVVFYSSNKKYL
;
A
#
# COMPACT_ATOMS: atom_id res chain seq x y z
N MET A 1 40.61 45.48 -5.48
CA MET A 1 39.99 45.04 -4.21
C MET A 1 38.54 45.48 -4.27
N SER A 2 37.54 44.62 -4.33
CA SER A 2 37.44 43.20 -4.00
C SER A 2 36.15 42.63 -4.62
N ASP A 3 36.20 41.34 -4.89
CA ASP A 3 35.19 40.40 -5.40
C ASP A 3 33.70 40.79 -5.37
N ILE A 4 33.10 40.91 -6.56
CA ILE A 4 31.66 40.65 -6.79
C ILE A 4 31.48 39.43 -7.73
N SER A 5 32.55 38.95 -8.38
CA SER A 5 32.47 37.83 -9.33
C SER A 5 32.34 36.46 -8.64
N GLN A 6 32.91 36.28 -7.44
CA GLN A 6 32.84 34.99 -6.71
C GLN A 6 31.55 34.80 -5.91
N ALA A 7 30.89 35.88 -5.47
CA ALA A 7 29.64 35.78 -4.71
C ALA A 7 28.48 35.21 -5.54
N ASN A 8 28.47 35.45 -6.85
CA ASN A 8 27.41 35.00 -7.74
C ASN A 8 27.52 33.52 -8.14
N HIS A 9 28.72 32.93 -8.08
CA HIS A 9 28.90 31.49 -8.37
C HIS A 9 28.47 30.61 -7.20
N GLY A 10 28.74 31.02 -5.96
CA GLY A 10 28.33 30.28 -4.77
C GLY A 10 26.81 30.21 -4.60
N LEU A 11 26.11 31.32 -4.87
CA LEU A 11 24.64 31.35 -4.83
C LEU A 11 24.03 30.49 -5.96
N LEU A 12 24.62 30.52 -7.16
CA LEU A 12 24.14 29.71 -8.28
C LEU A 12 24.35 28.21 -8.04
N LEU A 13 25.49 27.81 -7.47
CA LEU A 13 25.75 26.41 -7.09
C LEU A 13 24.87 25.96 -5.92
N PHE A 14 24.60 26.82 -4.95
CA PHE A 14 23.67 26.52 -3.85
C PHE A 14 22.23 26.37 -4.35
N LEU A 15 21.78 27.25 -5.27
CA LEU A 15 20.48 27.14 -5.91
C LEU A 15 20.38 25.88 -6.78
N LEU A 16 21.42 25.51 -7.54
CA LEU A 16 21.47 24.27 -8.30
C LEU A 16 21.47 23.02 -7.41
N TYR A 17 22.16 23.06 -6.25
CA TYR A 17 22.17 21.98 -5.26
C TYR A 17 20.82 21.81 -4.56
N VAL A 18 20.17 22.91 -4.20
CA VAL A 18 18.81 22.91 -3.63
C VAL A 18 17.79 22.45 -4.66
N MET A 19 17.86 22.92 -5.90
CA MET A 19 17.00 22.46 -7.00
C MET A 19 17.20 20.96 -7.29
N ASN A 20 18.44 20.46 -7.33
CA ASN A 20 18.72 19.02 -7.49
C ASN A 20 18.30 18.17 -6.28
N SER A 21 18.36 18.72 -5.06
CA SER A 21 17.89 18.02 -3.85
C SER A 21 16.37 17.94 -3.78
N ILE A 22 15.65 18.93 -4.34
CA ILE A 22 14.18 18.94 -4.40
C ILE A 22 13.65 17.95 -5.46
N VAL A 23 14.36 17.74 -6.57
CA VAL A 23 13.95 16.79 -7.63
C VAL A 23 13.95 15.32 -7.16
N ASN A 24 14.56 15.00 -6.01
CA ASN A 24 14.70 13.63 -5.50
C ASN A 24 13.71 13.23 -4.38
N GLN A 25 12.76 14.10 -3.99
CA GLN A 25 11.57 13.66 -3.28
C GLN A 25 10.43 13.55 -4.29
N ARG A 26 9.99 12.33 -4.58
CA ARG A 26 8.81 12.05 -5.41
C ARG A 26 7.56 12.69 -4.77
N ALA A 27 7.33 13.95 -5.09
CA ALA A 27 6.01 14.53 -5.14
C ALA A 27 5.44 14.22 -6.53
N ILE A 28 4.32 13.52 -6.54
CA ILE A 28 3.52 13.18 -7.71
C ILE A 28 2.89 14.46 -8.23
N ASP A 29 3.64 15.31 -8.96
CA ASP A 29 3.09 16.51 -9.59
C ASP A 29 3.79 16.85 -10.93
N SER A 30 4.36 15.84 -11.60
CA SER A 30 4.81 16.00 -12.99
C SER A 30 3.81 15.33 -13.93
N PRO A 31 2.85 16.06 -14.52
CA PRO A 31 1.92 15.52 -15.52
C PRO A 31 2.59 15.24 -16.89
N PHE A 32 3.91 15.36 -17.01
CA PHE A 32 4.62 15.35 -18.30
C PHE A 32 5.62 14.21 -18.48
N LEU A 33 5.25 12.99 -18.08
CA LEU A 33 5.76 11.77 -18.73
C LEU A 33 4.68 10.70 -18.79
N TYR A 34 3.48 11.08 -19.19
CA TYR A 34 2.40 10.15 -19.49
C TYR A 34 2.24 10.07 -21.00
N VAL A 35 2.16 8.85 -21.52
CA VAL A 35 1.51 8.62 -22.82
C VAL A 35 0.17 9.36 -22.75
N GLN A 36 -0.02 10.35 -23.62
CA GLN A 36 -1.22 11.19 -23.61
C GLN A 36 -2.39 10.40 -24.21
N LEU A 37 -2.98 9.52 -23.40
CA LEU A 37 -4.15 8.73 -23.75
C LEU A 37 -5.40 9.59 -23.76
N GLN A 38 -6.32 9.34 -24.70
CA GLN A 38 -7.64 9.97 -24.62
C GLN A 38 -8.40 9.36 -23.45
N LYS A 39 -9.35 10.12 -22.87
CA LYS A 39 -10.16 9.65 -21.73
C LYS A 39 -10.79 8.28 -21.98
N ASN A 40 -11.22 8.03 -23.22
CA ASN A 40 -11.87 6.78 -23.62
C ASN A 40 -10.90 5.59 -23.73
N ASP A 41 -9.60 5.85 -23.80
CA ASP A 41 -8.55 4.83 -23.89
C ASP A 41 -7.98 4.45 -22.51
N ILE A 42 -8.40 5.14 -21.45
CA ILE A 42 -7.95 4.88 -20.08
C ILE A 42 -8.93 3.92 -19.39
N PRO A 43 -8.50 2.71 -18.99
CA PRO A 43 -9.33 1.82 -18.19
C PRO A 43 -9.70 2.46 -16.85
N GLN A 44 -10.98 2.47 -16.51
CA GLN A 44 -11.41 2.83 -15.16
C GLN A 44 -11.10 1.70 -14.19
N ILE A 45 -10.16 1.93 -13.28
CA ILE A 45 -9.82 0.99 -12.21
C ILE A 45 -10.80 1.20 -11.04
N VAL A 46 -11.36 0.11 -10.51
CA VAL A 46 -12.17 0.11 -9.29
C VAL A 46 -11.47 -0.78 -8.26
N MET A 47 -11.18 -0.22 -7.09
CA MET A 47 -10.56 -0.95 -5.99
C MET A 47 -11.60 -1.27 -4.92
N VAL A 48 -11.84 -2.57 -4.70
CA VAL A 48 -12.70 -3.05 -3.62
C VAL A 48 -11.80 -3.60 -2.53
N SER A 49 -11.97 -3.08 -1.31
CA SER A 49 -11.22 -3.55 -0.15
C SER A 49 -12.13 -3.96 0.99
N PHE A 50 -11.69 -4.98 1.73
CA PHE A 50 -12.35 -5.50 2.91
C PHE A 50 -11.40 -5.39 4.09
N GLU A 51 -11.94 -5.08 5.27
CA GLU A 51 -11.16 -4.96 6.49
C GLU A 51 -11.72 -5.86 7.60
N GLY A 52 -10.82 -6.40 8.41
CA GLY A 52 -11.15 -7.07 9.67
C GLY A 52 -10.70 -8.53 9.72
N THR A 53 -11.21 -9.26 10.72
CA THR A 53 -10.88 -10.68 10.93
C THR A 53 -11.47 -11.55 9.83
N ILE A 54 -10.67 -12.43 9.23
CA ILE A 54 -11.08 -13.36 8.16
C ILE A 54 -11.34 -14.74 8.73
N THR A 55 -12.54 -15.28 8.49
CA THR A 55 -12.97 -16.58 9.00
C THR A 55 -13.58 -17.42 7.87
N LYS A 56 -13.76 -18.72 8.12
CA LYS A 56 -14.47 -19.61 7.18
C LYS A 56 -15.91 -19.17 6.93
N THR A 57 -16.52 -18.43 7.84
CA THR A 57 -17.92 -18.00 7.74
C THR A 57 -18.07 -16.75 6.88
N ASN A 58 -17.23 -15.74 7.07
CA ASN A 58 -17.38 -14.47 6.35
C ASN A 58 -16.76 -14.47 4.95
N VAL A 59 -15.83 -15.38 4.66
CA VAL A 59 -15.17 -15.44 3.34
C VAL A 59 -16.16 -15.69 2.20
N GLU A 60 -17.22 -16.45 2.44
CA GLU A 60 -18.23 -16.75 1.42
C GLU A 60 -19.00 -15.49 0.99
N PHE A 61 -19.21 -14.53 1.90
CA PHE A 61 -19.79 -13.23 1.57
C PHE A 61 -18.87 -12.42 0.66
N TYR A 62 -17.56 -12.40 0.94
CA TYR A 62 -16.60 -11.67 0.10
C TYR A 62 -16.48 -12.29 -1.30
N LYS A 63 -16.48 -13.62 -1.40
CA LYS A 63 -16.48 -14.34 -2.68
C LYS A 63 -17.71 -14.02 -3.52
N ALA A 64 -18.89 -13.93 -2.90
CA ALA A 64 -20.12 -13.57 -3.61
C ALA A 64 -20.03 -12.16 -4.23
N ILE A 65 -19.43 -11.20 -3.53
CA ILE A 65 -19.19 -9.84 -4.06
C ILE A 65 -18.19 -9.87 -5.21
N LEU A 66 -17.16 -10.72 -5.14
CA LEU A 66 -16.07 -10.79 -6.12
C LEU A 66 -16.33 -11.81 -7.26
N GLN A 67 -17.56 -12.32 -7.41
CA GLN A 67 -17.92 -13.27 -8.47
C GLN A 67 -18.00 -12.63 -9.87
N GLU A 68 -17.65 -11.36 -9.99
CA GLU A 68 -17.63 -10.62 -11.24
C GLU A 68 -16.43 -10.98 -12.13
N THR A 69 -16.58 -10.77 -13.44
CA THR A 69 -15.52 -10.99 -14.44
C THR A 69 -15.17 -9.67 -15.11
N ASN A 70 -13.88 -9.33 -15.13
CA ASN A 70 -13.37 -8.13 -15.79
C ASN A 70 -13.45 -8.25 -17.32
N PRO A 71 -13.43 -7.14 -18.08
CA PRO A 71 -13.46 -7.15 -19.55
C PRO A 71 -12.32 -7.95 -20.22
N ASN A 72 -11.23 -8.24 -19.49
CA ASN A 72 -10.13 -9.09 -19.94
C ASN A 72 -10.36 -10.59 -19.68
N ASN A 73 -11.57 -10.99 -19.27
CA ASN A 73 -11.97 -12.35 -18.88
C ASN A 73 -11.24 -12.91 -17.64
N CYS A 74 -10.54 -12.07 -16.88
CA CYS A 74 -10.04 -12.45 -15.56
C CYS A 74 -11.12 -12.22 -14.51
N ALA A 75 -11.20 -13.11 -13.52
CA ALA A 75 -12.08 -12.88 -12.38
C ALA A 75 -11.67 -11.62 -11.60
N ALA A 76 -12.65 -10.95 -10.99
CA ALA A 76 -12.42 -9.78 -10.17
C ALA A 76 -11.50 -10.11 -8.99
N ARG A 77 -10.70 -9.12 -8.58
CA ARG A 77 -9.79 -9.22 -7.43
C ARG A 77 -10.10 -8.10 -6.46
N GLY A 78 -9.77 -8.36 -5.20
CA GLY A 78 -10.03 -7.45 -4.09
C GLY A 78 -8.84 -7.46 -3.16
N THR A 79 -8.77 -6.45 -2.30
CA THR A 79 -7.70 -6.27 -1.32
C THR A 79 -8.26 -6.51 0.09
N PHE A 80 -7.65 -7.43 0.83
CA PHE A 80 -8.07 -7.79 2.18
C PHE A 80 -7.08 -7.27 3.21
N PHE A 81 -7.48 -6.28 4.00
CA PHE A 81 -6.71 -5.76 5.13
C PHE A 81 -7.13 -6.50 6.40
N ILE A 82 -6.38 -7.55 6.72
CA ILE A 82 -6.80 -8.52 7.75
C ILE A 82 -6.40 -8.07 9.15
N THR A 83 -7.25 -8.37 10.13
CA THR A 83 -6.86 -8.37 11.54
C THR A 83 -6.31 -9.75 11.90
N ASP A 84 -5.10 -9.82 12.48
CA ASP A 84 -4.47 -11.09 12.82
C ASP A 84 -5.31 -11.90 13.82
N GLU A 85 -5.73 -11.24 14.91
CA GLU A 85 -6.50 -11.86 15.97
C GLU A 85 -7.83 -12.43 15.45
N GLY A 86 -7.98 -13.75 15.65
CA GLY A 86 -9.16 -14.52 15.24
C GLY A 86 -9.19 -14.93 13.77
N SER A 87 -8.18 -14.55 12.96
CA SER A 87 -8.17 -14.89 11.54
C SER A 87 -7.73 -16.32 11.26
N ASP A 88 -8.32 -16.93 10.23
CA ASP A 88 -7.94 -18.24 9.74
C ASP A 88 -6.92 -18.13 8.60
N TYR A 89 -5.66 -18.44 8.89
CA TYR A 89 -4.58 -18.39 7.88
C TYR A 89 -4.76 -19.35 6.70
N SER A 90 -5.52 -20.44 6.87
CA SER A 90 -5.82 -21.34 5.74
C SER A 90 -6.72 -20.66 4.72
N VAL A 91 -7.67 -19.84 5.21
CA VAL A 91 -8.56 -19.02 4.38
C VAL A 91 -7.80 -17.86 3.75
N ILE A 92 -6.97 -17.16 4.54
CA ILE A 92 -6.12 -16.07 4.02
C ILE A 92 -5.21 -16.58 2.89
N LYS A 93 -4.57 -17.73 3.10
CA LYS A 93 -3.74 -18.36 2.08
C LYS A 93 -4.54 -18.73 0.82
N ALA A 94 -5.78 -19.22 0.98
CA ALA A 94 -6.64 -19.49 -0.16
C ALA A 94 -6.97 -18.21 -0.94
N LEU A 95 -7.32 -17.11 -0.26
CA LEU A 95 -7.55 -15.81 -0.89
C LEU A 95 -6.31 -15.32 -1.66
N TYR A 96 -5.13 -15.41 -1.06
CA TYR A 96 -3.88 -15.06 -1.75
C TYR A 96 -3.63 -15.94 -2.97
N ASN A 97 -3.81 -17.26 -2.85
CA ASN A 97 -3.64 -18.21 -3.95
C ASN A 97 -4.65 -17.98 -5.09
N ASP A 98 -5.86 -17.50 -4.78
CA ASP A 98 -6.88 -17.12 -5.77
C ASP A 98 -6.52 -15.80 -6.48
N GLY A 99 -5.46 -15.11 -6.03
CA GLY A 99 -4.91 -13.90 -6.63
C GLY A 99 -5.43 -12.60 -6.00
N HIS A 100 -6.07 -12.67 -4.83
CA HIS A 100 -6.43 -11.47 -4.08
C HIS A 100 -5.20 -10.87 -3.39
N GLU A 101 -5.22 -9.56 -3.22
CA GLU A 101 -4.20 -8.89 -2.42
C GLU A 101 -4.55 -9.05 -0.93
N VAL A 102 -3.54 -9.32 -0.10
CA VAL A 102 -3.71 -9.44 1.35
C VAL A 102 -2.70 -8.53 2.04
N GLY A 103 -3.21 -7.59 2.81
CA GLY A 103 -2.46 -6.71 3.71
C GLY A 103 -2.87 -6.94 5.17
N ILE A 104 -2.18 -6.26 6.08
CA ILE A 104 -2.48 -6.32 7.53
C ILE A 104 -3.05 -4.97 7.96
N SER A 105 -4.26 -4.97 8.55
CA SER A 105 -4.82 -3.77 9.18
C SER A 105 -4.32 -3.60 10.61
N SER A 106 -4.36 -4.69 11.39
CA SER A 106 -3.95 -4.67 12.79
C SER A 106 -3.66 -6.07 13.31
N ILE A 107 -2.94 -6.17 14.42
CA ILE A 107 -2.78 -7.44 15.13
C ILE A 107 -3.99 -7.72 16.02
N ARG A 108 -4.45 -6.72 16.80
CA ARG A 108 -5.49 -6.91 17.84
C ARG A 108 -6.83 -6.23 17.55
N GLY A 109 -7.08 -5.86 16.30
CA GLY A 109 -8.29 -5.11 15.92
C GLY A 109 -8.31 -3.66 16.38
N THR A 110 -7.22 -3.18 17.00
CA THR A 110 -7.06 -1.80 17.44
C THR A 110 -5.93 -1.14 16.66
N ALA A 111 -6.20 0.03 16.08
CA ALA A 111 -5.16 0.79 15.39
C ALA A 111 -4.12 1.32 16.40
N PRO A 112 -2.82 1.23 16.09
CA PRO A 112 -1.76 1.84 16.88
C PRO A 112 -1.98 3.36 17.06
N SER A 113 -1.72 3.86 18.27
CA SER A 113 -2.00 5.26 18.65
C SER A 113 -0.85 6.23 18.37
N SER A 114 0.32 5.74 18.00
CA SER A 114 1.50 6.57 17.74
C SER A 114 2.37 5.94 16.67
N PHE A 115 3.27 6.74 16.08
CA PHE A 115 4.28 6.23 15.14
C PHE A 115 5.12 5.10 15.78
N THR A 116 5.48 5.23 17.05
CA THR A 116 6.23 4.19 17.77
C THR A 116 5.42 2.90 17.91
N ASP A 117 4.12 3.00 18.20
CA ASP A 117 3.24 1.83 18.28
C ASP A 117 3.13 1.14 16.92
N TRP A 118 3.04 1.92 15.84
CA TRP A 118 3.06 1.41 14.46
C TRP A 118 4.34 0.63 14.16
N ILE A 119 5.51 1.19 14.51
CA ILE A 119 6.79 0.53 14.31
C ILE A 119 6.91 -0.76 15.15
N ASN A 120 6.40 -0.74 16.38
CA ASN A 120 6.40 -1.90 17.26
C ASN A 120 5.51 -3.02 16.71
N GLU A 121 4.33 -2.67 16.22
CA GLU A 121 3.40 -3.62 15.61
C GLU A 121 3.96 -4.19 14.31
N PHE A 122 4.52 -3.34 13.44
CA PHE A 122 5.17 -3.76 12.20
C PHE A 122 6.31 -4.76 12.45
N ASN A 123 7.14 -4.50 13.47
CA ASN A 123 8.27 -5.36 13.79
C ASN A 123 7.90 -6.55 14.68
N SER A 124 6.64 -6.64 15.12
CA SER A 124 6.18 -7.70 16.00
C SER A 124 6.32 -9.07 15.36
N LYS A 125 6.43 -10.09 16.21
CA LYS A 125 6.41 -11.49 15.77
C LYS A 125 5.06 -11.84 15.14
N ASP A 126 3.98 -11.24 15.61
CA ASP A 126 2.62 -11.49 15.15
C ASP A 126 2.45 -11.07 13.68
N THR A 127 2.97 -9.89 13.31
CA THR A 127 3.05 -9.47 11.91
C THR A 127 3.82 -10.46 11.03
N LYS A 128 4.94 -11.01 11.53
CA LYS A 128 5.74 -12.00 10.81
C LYS A 128 5.03 -13.37 10.73
N ASN A 129 4.20 -13.69 11.70
CA ASN A 129 3.42 -14.92 11.75
C ASN A 129 2.38 -14.94 10.62
N VAL A 130 1.71 -13.83 10.33
CA VAL A 130 0.77 -13.73 9.19
C VAL A 130 1.45 -14.18 7.90
N VAL A 131 2.58 -13.57 7.57
CA VAL A 131 3.36 -13.88 6.36
C VAL A 131 3.81 -15.35 6.37
N THR A 132 4.29 -15.83 7.51
CA THR A 132 4.87 -17.18 7.64
C THR A 132 3.80 -18.26 7.54
N PHE A 133 2.69 -18.13 8.27
CA PHE A 133 1.63 -19.12 8.34
C PHE A 133 0.73 -19.09 7.10
N ALA A 134 0.48 -17.92 6.52
CA ALA A 134 -0.17 -17.82 5.21
C ALA A 134 0.75 -18.25 4.06
N LYS A 135 2.06 -18.44 4.30
CA LYS A 135 3.09 -18.76 3.30
C LYS A 135 3.14 -17.73 2.17
N MET A 136 2.95 -16.46 2.51
CA MET A 136 2.99 -15.37 1.54
C MET A 136 4.45 -14.92 1.32
N PRO A 137 4.91 -14.75 0.08
CA PRO A 137 6.24 -14.20 -0.18
C PRO A 137 6.30 -12.72 0.22
N ILE A 138 7.27 -12.34 1.06
CA ILE A 138 7.51 -10.94 1.48
C ILE A 138 7.77 -10.01 0.28
N LYS A 139 8.13 -10.57 -0.88
CA LYS A 139 8.43 -9.81 -2.11
C LYS A 139 7.28 -8.96 -2.62
N ASP A 140 6.03 -9.26 -2.25
CA ASP A 140 4.86 -8.49 -2.71
C ASP A 140 4.56 -7.28 -1.80
N GLY A 141 5.29 -7.12 -0.70
CA GLY A 141 5.08 -6.05 0.27
C GLY A 141 3.86 -6.32 1.15
N VAL A 142 4.05 -6.37 2.46
CA VAL A 142 2.91 -6.34 3.39
C VAL A 142 2.40 -4.91 3.42
N VAL A 143 1.25 -4.66 2.81
CA VAL A 143 0.58 -3.35 2.87
C VAL A 143 -0.09 -3.23 4.23
N PHE A 144 0.27 -2.20 4.99
CA PHE A 144 -0.39 -1.87 6.25
C PHE A 144 -1.47 -0.82 6.03
N TYR A 145 -2.63 -1.06 6.60
CA TYR A 145 -3.78 -0.16 6.53
C TYR A 145 -4.20 0.24 7.94
N SER A 146 -4.39 1.54 8.19
CA SER A 146 -4.94 2.01 9.46
C SER A 146 -6.44 2.27 9.32
N SER A 147 -7.28 1.53 10.04
CA SER A 147 -8.70 1.88 10.22
C SER A 147 -8.88 3.27 10.87
N ASN A 148 -7.91 3.71 11.67
CA ASN A 148 -7.94 5.00 12.34
C ASN A 148 -7.14 6.03 11.53
N LYS A 149 -7.84 6.80 10.69
CA LYS A 149 -7.28 7.84 9.80
C LYS A 149 -6.64 9.03 10.54
N LYS A 150 -6.44 8.96 11.86
CA LYS A 150 -5.92 10.08 12.66
C LYS A 150 -4.48 10.49 12.33
N TYR A 151 -3.72 9.67 11.60
CA TYR A 151 -2.30 9.89 11.32
C TYR A 151 -1.94 9.78 9.82
N LEU A 152 -2.93 9.85 8.93
CA LEU A 152 -2.74 9.96 7.48
C LEU A 152 -3.21 11.32 6.97
#